data_AF-A0A933SV31-F1
#
_entry.id   AF-A0A933SV31-F1
#
_cell.length_a   1.000
_cell.length_b   1.000
_cell.length_c   1.000
_cell.angle_alpha   90.00
_cell.angle_beta   90.00
_cell.angle_gamma   90.00
#
_symmetry.space_group_name_H-M   'P 1'
#
loop_
_entity.id
_entity.type
_entity.pdbx_description
1 polymer ?
#
loop_
_entity_poly.entity_id
_entity_poly.type
_entity_poly.pdbx_seq_one_letter_code
_entity_poly.pdbx_strand_id
1 'polypeptide(L)'
;MATLQPLSAGKNGGQMMVPQLSPNLEISMFLAQATGSFIYTDHPFRWSEICSSINYFYGTDQTPWAKIEEYITNLEIELIHFLDQRELVSGQNGFELRYMKNALKKVWEAVQNETLSNQLEIDNLINEIRVAREKMATAIEKIIKLKGNDKPGQKKMLPFTTKGKLSCKIAPTGHGNDAVYRFLLAYAGHEKYIKTLPMALFLEHVK
;
A
#
# COMPACT_ATOMS: atom_id res chain seq x y z
N MET A 1 22.21 -4.07 25.43
CA MET A 1 21.19 -4.62 26.34
C MET A 1 20.70 -3.49 27.23
N ALA A 2 19.49 -2.97 27.00
CA ALA A 2 18.92 -1.94 27.87
C ALA A 2 18.22 -2.63 29.06
N THR A 3 18.65 -2.31 30.26
CA THR A 3 18.13 -2.84 31.52
C THR A 3 16.74 -2.29 31.82
N LEU A 4 15.73 -3.17 31.90
CA LEU A 4 14.40 -2.85 32.43
C LEU A 4 14.54 -2.57 33.93
N GLN A 5 14.40 -1.32 34.36
CA GLN A 5 14.40 -0.97 35.78
C GLN A 5 13.10 -1.48 36.45
N PRO A 6 13.18 -2.01 37.69
CA PRO A 6 11.99 -2.39 38.45
C PRO A 6 11.38 -1.13 39.09
N LEU A 7 10.22 -0.70 38.61
CA LEU A 7 9.48 0.40 39.23
C LEU A 7 8.14 -0.11 39.80
N SER A 8 7.84 0.32 41.02
CA SER A 8 6.62 -0.03 41.75
C SER A 8 5.40 0.71 41.16
N ALA A 9 4.35 -0.03 40.79
CA ALA A 9 3.13 0.55 40.23
C ALA A 9 2.42 1.50 41.22
N GLY A 10 2.07 2.71 40.77
CA GLY A 10 1.36 3.71 41.57
C GLY A 10 1.71 5.14 41.15
N LYS A 11 1.09 6.14 41.81
CA LYS A 11 1.21 7.59 41.51
C LYS A 11 2.66 8.11 41.46
N ASN A 12 3.62 7.37 42.04
CA ASN A 12 5.04 7.72 42.15
C ASN A 12 5.98 6.77 41.36
N GLY A 13 5.46 5.90 40.48
CA GLY A 13 6.29 4.92 39.75
C GLY A 13 5.73 4.41 38.43
N GLY A 14 4.66 5.02 37.91
CA GLY A 14 4.18 4.77 36.55
C GLY A 14 4.91 5.65 35.54
N GLN A 15 5.64 5.05 34.59
CA GLN A 15 6.19 5.80 33.46
C GLN A 15 5.06 6.06 32.45
N MET A 16 4.60 7.31 32.38
CA MET A 16 3.65 7.75 31.36
C MET A 16 4.38 7.81 30.02
N MET A 17 4.12 6.83 29.16
CA MET A 17 4.51 6.91 27.75
C MET A 17 3.51 7.84 27.06
N VAL A 18 3.88 9.10 26.88
CA VAL A 18 3.08 10.03 26.05
C VAL A 18 3.35 9.66 24.60
N PRO A 19 2.35 9.14 23.87
CA PRO A 19 2.55 8.83 22.47
C PRO A 19 2.69 10.13 21.66
N GLN A 20 3.81 10.30 20.96
CA GLN A 20 3.93 11.37 19.98
C GLN A 20 3.20 10.97 18.70
N LEU A 21 2.05 11.61 18.45
CA LEU A 21 1.25 11.44 17.25
C LEU A 21 1.73 12.35 16.10
N SER A 22 3.04 12.36 15.84
CA SER A 22 3.58 12.98 14.62
C SER A 22 3.21 12.10 13.42
N PRO A 23 3.07 12.61 12.18
CA PRO A 23 2.81 11.80 10.98
C PRO A 23 4.00 10.87 10.68
N ASN A 24 4.07 9.77 11.41
CA ASN A 24 5.10 8.74 11.38
C ASN A 24 4.52 7.42 10.83
N LEU A 25 5.39 6.42 10.64
CA LEU A 25 5.00 5.13 10.09
C LEU A 25 3.91 4.47 10.96
N GLU A 26 3.98 4.67 12.28
CA GLU A 26 3.09 4.07 13.26
C GLU A 26 1.63 4.48 13.05
N ILE A 27 1.35 5.77 12.83
CA ILE A 27 -0.02 6.24 12.54
C ILE A 27 -0.50 5.70 11.19
N SER A 28 0.37 5.66 10.18
CA SER A 28 0.01 5.10 8.87
C SER A 28 -0.38 3.62 8.98
N MET A 29 0.39 2.85 9.75
CA MET A 29 0.10 1.44 10.03
C MET A 29 -1.18 1.27 10.84
N PHE A 30 -1.37 2.07 11.89
CA PHE A 30 -2.57 2.06 12.71
C PHE A 30 -3.84 2.29 11.86
N LEU A 31 -3.83 3.33 11.02
CA LEU A 31 -4.97 3.66 10.15
C LEU A 31 -5.22 2.58 9.12
N ALA A 32 -4.15 2.04 8.51
CA ALA A 32 -4.26 0.97 7.54
C ALA A 32 -4.88 -0.30 8.17
N GLN A 33 -4.44 -0.68 9.38
CA GLN A 33 -4.98 -1.83 10.13
C GLN A 33 -6.43 -1.60 10.57
N ALA A 34 -6.74 -0.41 11.09
CA ALA A 34 -8.08 -0.05 11.53
C ALA A 34 -9.10 -0.02 10.37
N THR A 35 -8.66 0.35 9.17
CA THR A 35 -9.53 0.47 7.97
C THR A 35 -9.48 -0.72 7.03
N GLY A 36 -8.53 -1.64 7.21
CA GLY A 36 -8.26 -2.73 6.25
C GLY A 36 -7.68 -2.24 4.92
N SER A 37 -7.02 -1.08 4.92
CA SER A 37 -6.34 -0.53 3.73
C SER A 37 -4.91 -1.04 3.63
N PHE A 38 -4.34 -1.09 2.43
CA PHE A 38 -2.90 -1.29 2.24
C PHE A 38 -2.14 0.03 2.38
N ILE A 39 -0.86 -0.04 2.75
CA ILE A 39 0.02 1.13 2.78
C ILE A 39 0.58 1.39 1.39
N TYR A 40 0.61 2.65 1.00
CA TYR A 40 1.24 3.13 -0.22
C TYR A 40 2.16 4.31 0.12
N THR A 41 3.36 4.34 -0.48
CA THR A 41 4.28 5.48 -0.37
C THR A 41 5.07 5.67 -1.65
N ASP A 42 5.46 6.90 -1.95
CA ASP A 42 6.40 7.28 -3.01
C ASP A 42 7.75 7.76 -2.42
N HIS A 43 7.92 7.64 -1.10
CA HIS A 43 9.10 8.13 -0.40
C HIS A 43 10.05 6.97 -0.03
N PRO A 44 11.32 6.98 -0.51
CA PRO A 44 12.23 5.84 -0.35
C PRO A 44 12.59 5.56 1.12
N PHE A 45 12.75 6.60 1.95
CA PHE A 45 12.98 6.40 3.39
C PHE A 45 11.80 5.68 4.06
N ARG A 46 10.56 6.09 3.78
CA ARG A 46 9.37 5.46 4.34
C ARG A 46 9.21 4.03 3.85
N TRP A 47 9.56 3.77 2.59
CA TRP A 47 9.64 2.41 2.06
C TRP A 47 10.64 1.53 2.83
N SER A 48 11.82 2.06 3.15
CA SER A 48 12.82 1.34 3.94
C SER A 48 12.34 1.02 5.37
N GLU A 49 11.62 1.95 6.01
CA GLU A 49 11.03 1.72 7.34
C GLU A 49 9.95 0.63 7.29
N ILE A 50 9.08 0.66 6.26
CA ILE A 50 8.05 -0.37 6.04
C ILE A 50 8.70 -1.74 5.82
N CYS A 51 9.71 -1.83 4.97
CA CYS A 51 10.44 -3.08 4.74
C CYS A 51 11.10 -3.61 6.02
N SER A 52 11.64 -2.71 6.86
CA SER A 52 12.29 -3.08 8.13
C SER A 52 11.31 -3.54 9.21
N SER A 53 10.02 -3.20 9.10
CA SER A 53 8.96 -3.69 10.00
C SER A 53 8.43 -5.09 9.67
N ILE A 54 8.94 -5.72 8.60
CA ILE A 54 8.61 -7.11 8.27
C ILE A 54 9.43 -8.03 9.16
N ASN A 55 8.78 -8.99 9.82
CA ASN A 55 9.47 -9.97 10.66
C ASN A 55 10.46 -10.80 9.84
N TYR A 56 11.67 -10.98 10.38
CA TYR A 56 12.81 -11.68 9.75
C TYR A 56 12.46 -13.09 9.21
N PHE A 57 11.44 -13.75 9.79
CA PHE A 57 10.99 -15.08 9.38
C PHE A 57 10.49 -15.18 7.93
N TYR A 58 10.12 -14.06 7.30
CA TYR A 58 9.66 -14.01 5.90
C TYR A 58 10.74 -13.61 4.90
N GLY A 59 11.99 -13.40 5.35
CA GLY A 59 13.12 -13.04 4.50
C GLY A 59 13.77 -14.21 3.75
N THR A 60 13.17 -15.41 3.77
CA THR A 60 13.66 -16.57 3.03
C THR A 60 12.88 -16.73 1.73
N ASP A 61 13.59 -16.88 0.61
CA ASP A 61 13.09 -16.82 -0.79
C ASP A 61 12.09 -17.93 -1.19
N GLN A 62 11.45 -18.61 -0.25
CA GLN A 62 10.60 -19.79 -0.46
C GLN A 62 9.11 -19.54 -0.16
N THR A 63 8.66 -18.29 -0.19
CA THR A 63 7.23 -18.00 -0.02
C THR A 63 6.52 -17.99 -1.38
N PRO A 64 5.26 -18.48 -1.47
CA PRO A 64 4.48 -18.40 -2.72
C PRO A 64 4.28 -16.97 -3.21
N TRP A 65 4.42 -15.99 -2.31
CA TRP A 65 4.30 -14.56 -2.57
C TRP A 65 5.50 -13.96 -3.28
N ALA A 66 6.70 -14.56 -3.17
CA ALA A 66 7.93 -14.02 -3.75
C ALA A 66 7.81 -13.78 -5.27
N LYS A 67 7.13 -14.69 -6.00
CA LYS A 67 6.88 -14.53 -7.44
C LYS A 67 5.98 -13.34 -7.77
N ILE A 68 4.98 -13.09 -6.93
CA ILE A 68 4.06 -11.95 -7.08
C ILE A 68 4.81 -10.65 -6.74
N GLU A 69 5.61 -10.65 -5.67
CA GLU A 69 6.46 -9.52 -5.31
C GLU A 69 7.45 -9.17 -6.43
N GLU A 70 8.13 -10.17 -6.98
CA GLU A 70 9.09 -10.01 -8.08
C GLU A 70 8.41 -9.44 -9.33
N TYR A 71 7.23 -9.99 -9.69
CA TYR A 71 6.46 -9.47 -10.82
C TYR A 71 6.04 -8.02 -10.62
N ILE A 72 5.45 -7.70 -9.45
CA ILE A 72 4.98 -6.33 -9.18
C ILE A 72 6.16 -5.37 -9.08
N THR A 73 7.29 -5.79 -8.50
CA THR A 73 8.50 -4.98 -8.36
C THR A 73 9.12 -4.60 -9.70
N ASN A 74 8.93 -5.41 -10.73
CA ASN A 74 9.38 -5.10 -12.09
C ASN A 74 8.27 -4.47 -12.96
N LEU A 75 7.14 -4.09 -12.36
CA LEU A 75 5.99 -3.55 -13.08
C LEU A 75 6.13 -2.05 -13.31
N GLU A 76 6.37 -1.66 -14.55
CA GLU A 76 6.25 -0.27 -14.98
C GLU A 76 4.78 0.12 -15.20
N ILE A 77 4.34 1.19 -14.55
CA ILE A 77 2.97 1.70 -14.69
C ILE A 77 2.99 3.14 -15.19
N GLU A 78 2.01 3.47 -16.03
CA GLU A 78 1.75 4.86 -16.41
C GLU A 78 0.73 5.45 -15.44
N LEU A 79 1.06 6.62 -14.90
CA LEU A 79 0.21 7.34 -13.97
C LEU A 79 -0.26 8.62 -14.63
N ILE A 80 -1.57 8.84 -14.56
CA ILE A 80 -2.20 10.07 -15.03
C ILE A 80 -2.27 11.08 -13.89
N HIS A 81 -1.81 12.30 -14.16
CA HIS A 81 -1.88 13.42 -13.23
C HIS A 81 -2.89 14.44 -13.73
N PHE A 82 -3.89 14.71 -12.90
CA PHE A 82 -4.87 15.76 -13.15
C PHE A 82 -4.42 17.04 -12.45
N LEU A 83 -4.34 18.14 -13.19
CA LEU A 83 -3.98 19.45 -12.65
C LEU A 83 -5.19 20.16 -12.01
N ASP A 84 -6.41 19.77 -12.37
CA ASP A 84 -7.65 20.21 -11.73
C ASP A 84 -8.14 19.16 -10.71
N GLN A 85 -8.29 19.57 -9.45
CA GLN A 85 -8.75 18.72 -8.36
C GLN A 85 -10.16 18.15 -8.59
N ARG A 86 -11.04 18.87 -9.31
CA ARG A 86 -12.39 18.38 -9.63
C ARG A 86 -12.33 17.22 -10.62
N GLU A 87 -11.39 17.30 -11.56
CA GLU A 87 -11.12 16.23 -12.52
C GLU A 87 -10.42 15.05 -11.85
N LEU A 88 -9.60 15.29 -10.82
CA LEU A 88 -9.05 14.22 -10.00
C LEU A 88 -10.16 13.45 -9.28
N VAL A 89 -11.12 14.12 -8.65
CA VAL A 89 -12.21 13.44 -7.92
C VAL A 89 -13.13 12.66 -8.88
N SER A 90 -13.47 13.23 -10.05
CA SER A 90 -14.24 12.49 -11.07
C SER A 90 -13.44 11.36 -11.69
N GLY A 91 -12.11 11.52 -11.84
CA GLY A 91 -11.18 10.51 -12.32
C GLY A 91 -10.85 9.41 -11.30
N GLN A 92 -10.90 9.69 -9.99
CA GLN A 92 -10.75 8.72 -8.90
C GLN A 92 -11.94 7.77 -8.82
N ASN A 93 -13.15 8.28 -9.12
CA ASN A 93 -14.32 7.47 -9.40
C ASN A 93 -14.30 6.89 -10.82
N GLY A 94 -13.31 7.27 -11.62
CA GLY A 94 -13.07 6.75 -12.95
C GLY A 94 -12.73 5.27 -12.91
N PHE A 95 -13.16 4.58 -13.95
CA PHE A 95 -13.02 3.14 -14.12
C PHE A 95 -11.55 2.66 -14.19
N GLU A 96 -10.62 3.58 -14.41
CA GLU A 96 -9.29 3.25 -14.92
C GLU A 96 -8.32 2.84 -13.82
N LEU A 97 -8.31 3.57 -12.70
CA LEU A 97 -7.58 3.18 -11.50
C LEU A 97 -8.26 1.99 -10.79
N ARG A 98 -9.54 1.75 -11.08
CA ARG A 98 -10.32 0.67 -10.48
C ARG A 98 -9.81 -0.70 -10.92
N TYR A 99 -9.30 -0.85 -12.13
CA TYR A 99 -8.74 -2.12 -12.60
C TYR A 99 -7.56 -2.58 -11.75
N MET A 100 -6.54 -1.73 -11.62
CA MET A 100 -5.36 -2.03 -10.82
C MET A 100 -5.73 -2.17 -9.34
N LYS A 101 -6.59 -1.28 -8.81
CA LYS A 101 -7.08 -1.39 -7.43
C LYS A 101 -7.76 -2.73 -7.16
N ASN A 102 -8.61 -3.20 -8.06
CA ASN A 102 -9.31 -4.48 -7.90
C ASN A 102 -8.35 -5.67 -7.99
N ALA A 103 -7.38 -5.65 -8.89
CA ALA A 103 -6.37 -6.69 -9.00
C ALA A 103 -5.51 -6.77 -7.73
N LEU A 104 -5.03 -5.63 -7.22
CA LEU A 104 -4.28 -5.57 -5.96
C LEU A 104 -5.14 -5.98 -4.75
N LYS A 105 -6.44 -5.65 -4.74
CA LYS A 105 -7.37 -6.10 -3.71
C LYS A 105 -7.51 -7.63 -3.68
N LYS A 106 -7.51 -8.29 -4.82
CA LYS A 106 -7.54 -9.76 -4.86
C LYS A 106 -6.26 -10.39 -4.33
N VAL A 107 -5.10 -9.79 -4.61
CA VAL A 107 -3.83 -10.21 -3.98
C VAL A 107 -3.93 -10.06 -2.48
N TRP A 108 -4.40 -8.90 -1.99
CA TRP A 108 -4.62 -8.66 -0.56
C TRP A 108 -5.54 -9.71 0.08
N GLU A 109 -6.68 -10.02 -0.55
CA GLU A 109 -7.63 -11.02 -0.07
C GLU A 109 -7.02 -12.43 -0.07
N ALA A 110 -6.23 -12.76 -1.09
CA ALA A 110 -5.53 -14.05 -1.15
C ALA A 110 -4.50 -14.18 -0.02
N VAL A 111 -3.76 -13.10 0.30
CA VAL A 111 -2.79 -13.12 1.42
C VAL A 111 -3.51 -13.27 2.76
N GLN A 112 -4.59 -12.52 2.98
CA GLN A 112 -5.35 -12.58 4.24
C GLN A 112 -5.98 -13.94 4.49
N ASN A 113 -6.40 -14.65 3.44
CA ASN A 113 -7.06 -15.94 3.56
C ASN A 113 -6.09 -17.13 3.43
N GLU A 114 -4.79 -16.89 3.27
CA GLU A 114 -3.75 -17.92 3.03
C GLU A 114 -4.11 -18.90 1.90
N THR A 115 -4.79 -18.42 0.86
CA THR A 115 -5.40 -19.32 -0.14
C THR A 115 -4.43 -19.83 -1.19
N LEU A 116 -3.23 -19.26 -1.30
CA LEU A 116 -2.28 -19.67 -2.34
C LEU A 116 -1.62 -21.00 -1.97
N SER A 117 -2.12 -22.07 -2.58
CA SER A 117 -1.59 -23.41 -2.41
C SER A 117 -0.87 -23.90 -3.67
N ASN A 118 -1.23 -23.37 -4.85
CA ASN A 118 -0.77 -23.91 -6.14
C ASN A 118 -0.17 -22.85 -7.08
N GLN A 119 0.78 -23.28 -7.93
CA GLN A 119 1.42 -22.42 -8.93
C GLN A 119 0.42 -21.78 -9.90
N LEU A 120 -0.65 -22.49 -10.27
CA LEU A 120 -1.69 -21.99 -11.16
C LEU A 120 -2.43 -20.76 -10.59
N GLU A 121 -2.63 -20.71 -9.27
CA GLU A 121 -3.30 -19.60 -8.61
C GLU A 121 -2.43 -18.34 -8.60
N ILE A 122 -1.13 -18.53 -8.38
CA ILE A 122 -0.11 -17.47 -8.50
C ILE A 122 -0.11 -16.90 -9.93
N ASP A 123 -0.06 -17.77 -10.93
CA ASP A 123 -0.02 -17.36 -12.34
C ASP A 123 -1.32 -16.66 -12.77
N ASN A 124 -2.47 -17.08 -12.22
CA ASN A 124 -3.75 -16.41 -12.44
C ASN A 124 -3.76 -14.99 -11.86
N LEU A 125 -3.29 -14.80 -10.61
CA LEU A 125 -3.20 -13.47 -10.01
C LEU A 125 -2.25 -12.56 -10.80
N ILE A 126 -1.09 -13.06 -11.21
CA ILE A 126 -0.14 -12.32 -12.05
C ILE A 126 -0.80 -11.91 -13.38
N ASN A 127 -1.51 -12.83 -14.03
CA ASN A 127 -2.23 -12.52 -15.26
C ASN A 127 -3.33 -11.48 -15.07
N GLU A 128 -4.05 -11.51 -13.94
CA GLU A 128 -5.04 -10.48 -13.64
C GLU A 128 -4.42 -9.10 -13.44
N ILE A 129 -3.27 -9.01 -12.76
CA ILE A 129 -2.51 -7.76 -12.61
C ILE A 129 -2.07 -7.26 -13.99
N ARG A 130 -1.55 -8.15 -14.85
CA ARG A 130 -1.14 -7.82 -16.21
C ARG A 130 -2.31 -7.24 -17.02
N VAL A 131 -3.45 -7.92 -17.04
CA VAL A 131 -4.65 -7.48 -17.76
C VAL A 131 -5.18 -6.17 -17.18
N ALA A 132 -5.13 -5.99 -15.86
CA ALA A 132 -5.54 -4.75 -15.20
C ALA A 132 -4.65 -3.56 -15.61
N ARG A 133 -3.34 -3.77 -15.72
CA ARG A 133 -2.38 -2.77 -16.21
C ARG A 133 -2.69 -2.37 -17.65
N GLU A 134 -2.86 -3.35 -18.54
CA GLU A 134 -3.18 -3.10 -19.95
C GLU A 134 -4.48 -2.30 -20.09
N LYS A 135 -5.53 -2.69 -19.36
CA LYS A 135 -6.80 -1.95 -19.33
C LYS A 135 -6.62 -0.52 -18.83
N MET A 136 -5.90 -0.32 -17.74
CA MET A 136 -5.59 1.00 -17.20
C MET A 136 -4.82 1.88 -18.19
N ALA A 137 -3.83 1.33 -18.92
CA ALA A 137 -3.08 2.06 -19.93
C ALA A 137 -3.99 2.51 -21.09
N THR A 138 -4.78 1.60 -21.68
CA THR A 138 -5.70 1.93 -22.78
C THR A 138 -6.73 3.00 -22.40
N ALA A 139 -7.11 3.00 -21.13
CA ALA A 139 -8.01 3.94 -20.54
C ALA A 139 -7.41 5.35 -20.37
N ILE A 140 -6.18 5.41 -19.84
CA ILE A 140 -5.41 6.65 -19.73
C ILE A 140 -5.24 7.29 -21.12
N GLU A 141 -4.89 6.50 -22.14
CA GLU A 141 -4.79 6.98 -23.52
C GLU A 141 -6.10 7.60 -24.04
N LYS A 142 -7.25 6.96 -23.76
CA LYS A 142 -8.56 7.49 -24.15
C LYS A 142 -8.85 8.83 -23.49
N ILE A 143 -8.51 9.00 -22.21
CA ILE A 143 -8.71 10.26 -21.49
C ILE A 143 -7.87 11.38 -22.12
N ILE A 144 -6.60 11.10 -22.43
CA ILE A 144 -5.71 12.08 -23.06
C ILE A 144 -6.25 12.48 -24.45
N LYS A 145 -6.69 11.52 -25.26
CA LYS A 145 -7.27 11.78 -26.59
C LYS A 145 -8.56 12.60 -26.51
N LEU A 146 -9.44 12.27 -25.56
CA LEU A 146 -10.72 12.99 -25.39
C LEU A 146 -10.50 14.45 -24.97
N LYS A 147 -9.55 14.70 -24.05
CA LYS A 147 -9.26 16.06 -23.57
C LYS A 147 -8.38 16.87 -24.53
N GLY A 148 -7.57 16.21 -25.36
CA GLY A 148 -6.79 16.86 -26.41
C GLY A 148 -7.63 17.45 -27.55
N ASN A 149 -8.89 17.02 -27.70
CA ASN A 149 -9.81 17.48 -28.73
C ASN A 149 -10.72 18.64 -28.29
N ASP A 150 -10.50 19.21 -27.09
CA ASP A 150 -11.27 20.36 -26.63
C ASP A 150 -11.01 21.61 -27.50
N LYS A 151 -12.08 22.34 -27.83
CA LYS A 151 -12.07 23.47 -28.78
C LYS A 151 -11.07 24.55 -28.40
N PRO A 152 -10.40 25.20 -29.38
CA PRO A 152 -9.49 26.32 -29.13
C PRO A 152 -10.27 27.49 -28.51
N GLY A 153 -10.03 27.77 -27.22
CA GLY A 153 -10.66 28.89 -26.49
C GLY A 153 -10.86 28.66 -24.99
N GLN A 154 -10.91 27.40 -24.52
CA GLN A 154 -10.86 27.08 -23.09
C GLN A 154 -9.49 26.51 -22.76
N LYS A 155 -8.61 27.29 -22.12
CA LYS A 155 -7.37 26.79 -21.52
C LYS A 155 -7.69 25.89 -20.33
N LYS A 156 -8.17 24.67 -20.57
CA LYS A 156 -8.10 23.60 -19.58
C LYS A 156 -6.68 23.04 -19.59
N MET A 157 -6.06 22.95 -18.43
CA MET A 157 -4.76 22.29 -18.32
C MET A 157 -4.95 20.80 -18.64
N LEU A 158 -4.25 20.31 -19.64
CA LEU A 158 -4.31 18.91 -20.06
C LEU A 158 -3.68 18.02 -18.97
N PRO A 159 -4.28 16.85 -18.66
CA PRO A 159 -3.61 15.88 -17.81
C PRO A 159 -2.34 15.40 -18.51
N PHE A 160 -1.31 15.11 -17.71
CA PHE A 160 -0.06 14.54 -18.21
C PHE A 160 0.17 13.17 -17.58
N THR A 161 0.98 12.36 -18.26
CA THR A 161 1.37 11.04 -17.75
C THR A 161 2.82 11.04 -17.28
N THR A 162 3.07 10.29 -16.21
CA THR A 162 4.42 9.95 -15.77
C THR A 162 4.56 8.45 -15.71
N LYS A 163 5.73 7.94 -16.06
CA LYS A 163 6.07 6.54 -15.82
C LYS A 163 6.52 6.38 -14.36
N GLY A 164 6.12 5.28 -13.77
CA GLY A 164 6.56 4.88 -12.43
C GLY A 164 6.80 3.39 -12.39
N LYS A 165 7.70 2.98 -11.50
CA LYS A 165 7.94 1.58 -11.17
C LYS A 165 7.22 1.29 -9.87
N LEU A 166 6.31 0.32 -9.91
CA LEU A 166 5.66 -0.15 -8.69
C LEU A 166 6.55 -1.19 -8.01
N SER A 167 6.58 -1.20 -6.70
CA SER A 167 7.24 -2.20 -5.87
C SER A 167 6.26 -2.68 -4.82
N CYS A 168 6.35 -3.96 -4.48
CA CYS A 168 5.43 -4.60 -3.54
C CYS A 168 6.21 -5.43 -2.54
N LYS A 169 5.78 -5.35 -1.28
CA LYS A 169 6.19 -6.28 -0.24
C LYS A 169 4.97 -6.87 0.41
N ILE A 170 5.00 -8.19 0.56
CA ILE A 170 3.94 -9.04 1.07
C ILE A 170 4.49 -9.75 2.31
N ALA A 171 3.88 -9.49 3.45
CA ALA A 171 4.22 -10.09 4.73
C ALA A 171 2.96 -10.75 5.31
N PRO A 172 2.67 -12.04 5.07
CA PRO A 172 1.45 -12.70 5.54
C PRO A 172 1.23 -12.59 7.06
N THR A 173 2.27 -12.72 7.89
CA THR A 173 2.18 -12.45 9.35
C THR A 173 2.15 -10.97 9.71
N GLY A 174 2.15 -10.08 8.72
CA GLY A 174 2.10 -8.64 8.88
C GLY A 174 3.42 -7.92 8.88
N HIS A 175 3.33 -6.65 8.47
CA HIS A 175 4.18 -5.58 9.00
C HIS A 175 3.81 -5.35 10.47
N GLY A 176 4.73 -5.64 11.38
CA GLY A 176 4.53 -5.54 12.82
C GLY A 176 5.36 -4.41 13.42
N ASN A 177 4.73 -3.57 14.23
CA ASN A 177 5.43 -2.62 15.09
C ASN A 177 4.75 -2.63 16.46
N ASP A 178 5.53 -2.91 17.51
CA ASP A 178 5.05 -3.02 18.89
C ASP A 178 4.31 -1.77 19.37
N ALA A 179 4.72 -0.58 18.90
CA ALA A 179 4.04 0.67 19.21
C ALA A 179 2.63 0.68 18.63
N VAL A 180 2.47 0.26 17.37
CA VAL A 180 1.16 0.19 16.67
C VAL A 180 0.24 -0.81 17.34
N TYR A 181 0.77 -1.97 17.71
CA TYR A 181 0.00 -2.98 18.44
C TYR A 181 -0.53 -2.45 19.77
N ARG A 182 0.32 -1.77 20.55
CA ARG A 182 -0.09 -1.12 21.81
C ARG A 182 -1.12 -0.02 21.58
N PHE A 183 -1.01 0.74 20.49
CA PHE A 183 -2.02 1.74 20.12
C PHE A 183 -3.37 1.13 19.81
N LEU A 184 -3.40 0.08 18.99
CA LEU A 184 -4.65 -0.62 18.66
C LEU A 184 -5.33 -1.18 19.91
N LEU A 185 -4.56 -1.80 20.81
CA LEU A 185 -5.10 -2.29 22.08
C LEU A 185 -5.64 -1.16 22.96
N ALA A 186 -4.89 -0.07 23.10
CA ALA A 186 -5.25 1.04 23.98
C ALA A 186 -6.45 1.86 23.48
N TYR A 187 -6.56 2.07 22.16
CA TYR A 187 -7.55 2.97 21.58
C TYR A 187 -8.71 2.27 20.87
N ALA A 188 -8.49 1.11 20.24
CA ALA A 188 -9.53 0.43 19.47
C ALA A 188 -10.30 -0.61 20.31
N GLY A 189 -9.81 -0.96 21.51
CA GLY A 189 -10.52 -1.77 22.51
C GLY A 189 -10.93 -3.18 22.09
N HIS A 190 -10.55 -3.61 20.88
CA HIS A 190 -10.98 -4.87 20.29
C HIS A 190 -9.84 -5.54 19.53
N GLU A 191 -9.63 -6.82 19.83
CA GLU A 191 -8.69 -7.70 19.13
C GLU A 191 -8.97 -7.82 17.63
N LYS A 192 -10.18 -7.45 17.19
CA LYS A 192 -10.61 -7.45 15.79
C LYS A 192 -9.76 -6.55 14.88
N TYR A 193 -9.09 -5.54 15.44
CA TYR A 193 -8.22 -4.61 14.70
C TYR A 193 -6.74 -5.00 14.76
N ILE A 194 -6.40 -6.11 15.43
CA ILE A 194 -5.05 -6.71 15.45
C ILE A 194 -4.72 -7.40 14.11
N LYS A 195 -5.55 -7.19 13.07
CA LYS A 195 -5.24 -7.71 11.75
C LYS A 195 -3.95 -7.08 11.25
N THR A 196 -3.04 -7.96 10.89
CA THR A 196 -1.74 -7.66 10.34
C THR A 196 -1.90 -6.92 9.00
N LEU A 197 -0.91 -6.11 8.63
CA LEU A 197 -0.84 -5.53 7.29
C LEU A 197 -0.10 -6.50 6.38
N PRO A 198 -0.80 -7.25 5.52
CA PRO A 198 -0.17 -8.24 4.67
C PRO A 198 0.63 -7.67 3.52
N MET A 199 0.46 -6.39 3.18
CA MET A 199 0.97 -5.85 1.93
C MET A 199 1.21 -4.35 1.99
N ALA A 200 2.32 -3.91 1.40
CA ALA A 200 2.66 -2.53 1.18
C ALA A 200 3.19 -2.29 -0.24
N LEU A 201 2.95 -1.09 -0.75
CA LEU A 201 3.33 -0.66 -2.09
C LEU A 201 4.24 0.55 -2.05
N PHE A 202 5.22 0.55 -2.95
CA PHE A 202 6.11 1.68 -3.20
C PHE A 202 6.05 2.09 -4.66
N LEU A 203 5.87 3.39 -4.91
CA LEU A 203 5.97 3.95 -6.25
C LEU A 203 7.27 4.73 -6.38
N GLU A 204 8.11 4.29 -7.30
CA GLU A 204 9.27 5.05 -7.73
C GLU A 204 8.94 5.78 -9.04
N HIS A 205 9.01 7.10 -9.03
CA HIS A 205 8.85 7.88 -10.26
C HIS A 205 10.09 7.75 -11.14
N VAL A 206 9.92 7.26 -12.36
CA VAL A 206 11.00 7.20 -13.36
C VAL A 206 11.14 8.61 -13.93
N LYS A 207 12.30 9.23 -13.66
CA LYS A 207 12.64 10.58 -14.17
C LYS A 207 12.92 10.57 -15.66
#